data_AF-A0A6H2NGE8-F1
#
_entry.id   AF-A0A6H2NGE8-F1
#
_cell.length_a   1.000
_cell.length_b   1.000
_cell.length_c   1.000
_cell.angle_alpha   90.00
_cell.angle_beta   90.00
_cell.angle_gamma   90.00
#
_symmetry.space_group_name_H-M   'P 1'
#
loop_
_entity.id
_entity.type
_entity.pdbx_description
1 polymer ?
#
loop_
_entity_poly.entity_id
_entity_poly.type
_entity_poly.pdbx_seq_one_letter_code
_entity_poly.pdbx_strand_id
1 'polypeptide(L)'
;MEDRSTSQGKMEAQLQEWGAKLDEMQAKANQVSADKKADLDQQIAALRAKRNAMQQRLSDLTAASDDAWQSVKVGLQEAWHDLRQGFEEAASKFK
;
A
#
# COMPACT_ATOMS: atom_id res chain seq x y z
N MET A 1 3.18 -15.04 21.06
CA MET A 1 3.27 -13.58 20.81
C MET A 1 4.23 -13.24 19.67
N GLU A 2 5.10 -14.17 19.24
CA GLU A 2 6.08 -13.96 18.16
C GLU A 2 5.46 -13.83 16.76
N ASP A 3 4.26 -14.40 16.53
CA ASP A 3 3.59 -14.37 15.23
C ASP A 3 3.02 -13.00 14.84
N ARG A 4 2.58 -12.19 15.83
CA ARG A 4 1.98 -10.86 15.59
C ARG A 4 3.03 -9.85 15.17
N SER A 5 4.09 -9.71 15.97
CA SER A 5 5.18 -8.77 15.70
C SER A 5 5.89 -9.08 14.40
N THR A 6 6.10 -10.37 14.08
CA THR A 6 6.72 -10.79 12.81
C THR A 6 5.83 -10.49 11.61
N SER A 7 4.52 -10.71 11.72
CA SER A 7 3.57 -10.39 10.64
C SER A 7 3.47 -8.88 10.42
N GLN A 8 3.46 -8.10 11.50
CA GLN A 8 3.42 -6.63 11.46
C GLN A 8 4.68 -6.06 10.82
N GLY A 9 5.87 -6.52 11.21
CA GLY A 9 7.13 -6.04 10.62
C GLY A 9 7.23 -6.32 9.12
N LYS A 10 6.74 -7.48 8.66
CA LYS A 10 6.69 -7.80 7.21
C LYS A 10 5.75 -6.87 6.45
N MET A 11 4.56 -6.61 7.00
CA MET A 11 3.62 -5.67 6.41
C MET A 11 4.20 -4.25 6.39
N GLU A 12 4.79 -3.79 7.48
CA GLU A 12 5.40 -2.46 7.53
C GLU A 12 6.54 -2.30 6.51
N ALA A 13 7.39 -3.32 6.37
CA ALA A 13 8.45 -3.36 5.36
C ALA A 13 7.89 -3.30 3.93
N GLN A 14 6.81 -4.04 3.63
CA GLN A 14 6.17 -3.91 2.32
C GLN A 14 5.53 -2.53 2.10
N LEU A 15 4.92 -1.90 3.11
CA LEU A 15 4.38 -0.54 2.98
C LEU A 15 5.49 0.48 2.70
N GLN A 16 6.69 0.26 3.21
CA GLN A 16 7.87 1.05 2.88
C GLN A 16 8.32 0.79 1.43
N GLU A 17 8.39 -0.47 1.00
CA GLU A 17 8.73 -0.83 -0.39
C GLU A 17 7.76 -0.22 -1.39
N TRP A 18 6.46 -0.30 -1.12
CA TRP A 18 5.41 0.33 -1.91
C TRP A 18 5.54 1.85 -1.93
N GLY A 19 5.91 2.47 -0.81
CA GLY A 19 6.24 3.90 -0.77
C GLY A 19 7.34 4.25 -1.77
N ALA A 20 8.48 3.55 -1.70
CA ALA A 20 9.60 3.76 -2.61
C ALA A 20 9.22 3.53 -4.09
N LYS A 21 8.41 2.50 -4.38
CA LYS A 21 7.89 2.26 -5.74
C LYS A 21 6.98 3.40 -6.23
N LEU A 22 6.15 3.99 -5.37
CA LEU A 22 5.33 5.14 -5.75
C LEU A 22 6.18 6.37 -6.05
N ASP A 23 7.22 6.61 -5.27
CA ASP A 23 8.15 7.72 -5.52
C ASP A 23 8.90 7.51 -6.85
N GLU A 24 9.30 6.27 -7.18
CA GLU A 24 9.88 5.93 -8.49
C GLU A 24 8.87 6.13 -9.65
N MET A 25 7.64 5.65 -9.49
CA MET A 25 6.56 5.85 -10.46
C MET A 25 6.26 7.33 -10.67
N GLN A 26 6.28 8.14 -9.60
CA GLN A 26 6.06 9.58 -9.67
C GLN A 26 7.21 10.28 -10.41
N ALA A 27 8.45 9.87 -10.16
CA ALA A 27 9.60 10.39 -10.91
C ALA A 27 9.47 10.08 -12.41
N LYS A 28 9.08 8.84 -12.77
CA LYS A 28 8.80 8.45 -14.16
C LYS A 28 7.63 9.21 -14.77
N ALA A 29 6.55 9.41 -14.01
CA ALA A 29 5.39 10.20 -14.44
C ALA A 29 5.75 11.66 -14.72
N ASN A 30 6.73 12.23 -14.02
CA ASN A 30 7.25 13.57 -14.32
C ASN A 30 8.05 13.66 -15.63
N GLN A 31 8.49 12.52 -16.19
CA GLN A 31 9.26 12.46 -17.42
C GLN A 31 8.41 12.19 -18.67
N VAL A 32 7.12 11.88 -18.52
CA VAL A 32 6.20 11.66 -19.64
C VAL A 32 5.46 12.95 -20.02
N SER A 33 4.76 12.94 -21.15
CA SER A 33 3.92 14.06 -21.60
C SER A 33 2.84 14.43 -20.57
N ALA A 34 2.44 15.71 -20.53
CA ALA A 34 1.48 16.23 -19.55
C ALA A 34 0.14 15.46 -19.50
N ASP A 35 -0.35 14.99 -20.65
CA ASP A 35 -1.56 14.16 -20.76
C ASP A 35 -1.42 12.82 -20.00
N LYS A 36 -0.33 12.08 -20.28
CA LYS A 36 -0.01 10.83 -19.57
C LYS A 36 0.33 11.06 -18.09
N LYS A 37 0.96 12.19 -17.78
CA LYS A 37 1.29 12.55 -16.40
C LYS A 37 0.04 12.64 -15.53
N ALA A 38 -1.03 13.28 -16.01
CA ALA A 38 -2.26 13.42 -15.23
C ALA A 38 -2.90 12.08 -14.86
N ASP A 39 -2.98 11.16 -15.83
CA ASP A 39 -3.49 9.79 -15.61
C ASP A 39 -2.64 9.02 -14.59
N LEU A 40 -1.30 9.09 -14.73
CA LEU A 40 -0.38 8.42 -13.82
C LEU A 40 -0.41 9.05 -12.41
N ASP A 41 -0.44 10.38 -12.29
CA ASP A 41 -0.55 11.08 -11.00
C ASP A 41 -1.84 10.67 -10.27
N GLN A 42 -2.97 10.52 -10.98
CA GLN A 42 -4.22 10.03 -10.37
C GLN A 42 -4.07 8.60 -9.84
N GLN A 43 -3.46 7.69 -10.61
CA GLN A 43 -3.22 6.32 -10.18
C GLN A 43 -2.27 6.27 -8.98
N ILE A 44 -1.17 7.02 -9.02
CA ILE A 44 -0.17 7.11 -7.94
C ILE A 44 -0.82 7.69 -6.67
N ALA A 45 -1.64 8.74 -6.80
CA ALA A 45 -2.36 9.32 -5.67
C ALA A 45 -3.34 8.32 -5.03
N ALA A 46 -4.08 7.55 -5.83
CA ALA A 46 -4.98 6.52 -5.35
C ALA A 46 -4.22 5.42 -4.58
N LEU A 47 -3.10 4.93 -5.11
CA LEU A 47 -2.24 3.94 -4.45
C LEU A 47 -1.62 4.49 -3.17
N ARG A 48 -1.21 5.76 -3.15
CA ARG A 48 -0.66 6.42 -1.96
C ARG A 48 -1.69 6.53 -0.85
N ALA A 49 -2.94 6.87 -1.20
CA ALA A 49 -4.05 6.91 -0.25
C ALA A 49 -4.32 5.53 0.37
N LYS A 50 -4.39 4.48 -0.47
CA LYS A 50 -4.55 3.09 -0.01
C LYS A 50 -3.39 2.65 0.90
N ARG A 51 -2.14 2.97 0.54
CA ARG A 51 -0.95 2.68 1.37
C ARG A 51 -1.01 3.36 2.74
N ASN A 52 -1.42 4.61 2.79
CA ASN A 52 -1.58 5.32 4.07
C ASN A 52 -2.72 4.76 4.92
N ALA A 53 -3.86 4.41 4.30
CA ALA A 53 -4.95 3.74 4.99
C ALA A 53 -4.49 2.40 5.59
N MET A 54 -3.70 1.63 4.83
CA MET A 54 -3.10 0.37 5.31
C MET A 54 -2.14 0.57 6.47
N GLN A 55 -1.31 1.62 6.43
CA GLN A 55 -0.44 1.97 7.55
C GLN A 55 -1.24 2.27 8.81
N GLN A 56 -2.33 3.04 8.72
CA GLN A 56 -3.19 3.32 9.86
C GLN A 56 -3.88 2.06 10.40
N ARG A 57 -4.40 1.22 9.50
CA ARG A 57 -5.03 -0.07 9.87
C ARG A 57 -4.04 -1.02 10.55
N LEU A 58 -2.78 -1.02 10.11
CA LEU A 58 -1.72 -1.80 10.74
C LEU A 58 -1.41 -1.30 12.15
N SER A 59 -1.33 0.02 12.35
CA SER A 59 -1.18 0.60 13.69
C SER A 59 -2.35 0.28 14.61
N ASP A 60 -3.58 0.33 14.10
CA ASP A 60 -4.79 -0.02 14.84
C ASP A 60 -4.81 -1.52 15.22
N LEU A 61 -4.40 -2.40 14.31
CA LEU A 61 -4.22 -3.84 14.57
C LEU A 61 -3.21 -4.11 15.70
N THR A 62 -2.16 -3.29 15.80
CA THR A 62 -1.15 -3.39 16.87
C THR A 62 -1.69 -2.97 18.23
N ALA A 63 -2.64 -2.04 18.26
CA ALA A 63 -3.31 -1.58 19.47
C ALA A 63 -4.53 -2.44 19.85
N ALA A 64 -5.04 -3.27 18.93
CA ALA A 64 -6.24 -4.08 19.12
C ALA A 64 -6.04 -5.23 20.12
N SER A 65 -7.10 -5.52 20.88
CA SER A 65 -7.19 -6.72 21.72
C SER A 65 -7.35 -8.00 20.88
N ASP A 66 -7.09 -9.18 21.46
CA ASP A 66 -7.13 -10.48 20.77
C ASP A 66 -8.41 -10.74 19.96
N ASP A 67 -9.56 -10.36 20.52
CA ASP A 67 -10.89 -10.53 19.93
C ASP A 67 -11.09 -9.61 18.71
N ALA A 68 -10.68 -8.35 18.81
CA ALA A 68 -10.73 -7.40 17.70
C ALA A 68 -9.67 -7.69 16.62
N TRP A 69 -8.56 -8.34 17.00
CA TRP A 69 -7.43 -8.61 16.11
C TRP A 69 -7.84 -9.48 14.92
N GLN A 70 -8.72 -10.47 15.09
CA GLN A 70 -9.19 -11.32 13.99
C GLN A 70 -9.99 -10.52 12.95
N SER A 71 -10.96 -9.72 13.39
CA SER A 71 -11.78 -8.91 12.48
C SER A 71 -10.98 -7.84 11.75
N VAL A 72 -10.07 -7.15 12.46
CA VAL A 72 -9.20 -6.13 11.83
C VAL A 72 -8.21 -6.77 10.87
N LYS A 73 -7.66 -7.95 11.19
CA LYS A 73 -6.75 -8.69 10.31
C LYS A 73 -7.41 -9.07 8.99
N VAL A 74 -8.66 -9.55 9.00
CA VAL A 74 -9.37 -9.92 7.77
C VAL A 74 -9.53 -8.70 6.85
N GLY A 75 -10.05 -7.59 7.37
CA GLY A 75 -10.20 -6.36 6.57
C GLY A 75 -8.86 -5.80 6.11
N LEU A 76 -7.80 -5.94 6.91
CA LEU A 76 -6.44 -5.59 6.52
C LEU A 76 -5.95 -6.46 5.36
N GLN A 77 -6.18 -7.78 5.39
CA GLN A 77 -5.75 -8.69 4.33
C GLN A 77 -6.45 -8.40 2.99
N GLU A 78 -7.74 -8.08 3.01
CA GLU A 78 -8.48 -7.69 1.80
C GLU A 78 -7.94 -6.39 1.21
N ALA A 79 -7.78 -5.35 2.04
CA ALA A 79 -7.21 -4.09 1.60
C ALA A 79 -5.75 -4.23 1.14
N TRP A 80 -5.00 -5.15 1.75
CA TRP A 80 -3.64 -5.50 1.34
C TRP A 80 -3.61 -6.11 -0.07
N HIS A 81 -4.52 -7.03 -0.35
CA HIS A 81 -4.65 -7.66 -1.66
C HIS A 81 -5.02 -6.64 -2.74
N ASP A 82 -6.01 -5.79 -2.47
CA ASP A 82 -6.45 -4.73 -3.38
C ASP A 82 -5.33 -3.72 -3.68
N LEU A 83 -4.57 -3.31 -2.66
CA LEU A 83 -3.43 -2.42 -2.84
C LEU A 83 -2.34 -3.07 -3.69
N ARG A 84 -2.02 -4.34 -3.41
CA ARG A 84 -1.04 -5.10 -4.19
C ARG A 84 -1.45 -5.17 -5.66
N GLN A 85 -2.71 -5.50 -5.94
CA GLN A 85 -3.22 -5.58 -7.29
C GLN A 85 -3.11 -4.23 -8.01
N GLY A 86 -3.51 -3.14 -7.34
CA GLY A 86 -3.36 -1.79 -7.91
C GLY A 86 -1.90 -1.42 -8.22
N PHE A 87 -0.94 -1.86 -7.40
CA PHE A 87 0.49 -1.70 -7.70
C PHE A 87 0.95 -2.51 -8.91
N GLU A 88 0.50 -3.75 -9.04
CA GLU A 88 0.82 -4.61 -10.20
C GLU A 88 0.24 -4.03 -11.49
N GLU A 89 -0.98 -3.50 -11.43
CA GLU A 89 -1.63 -2.81 -12.54
C GLU A 89 -0.88 -1.52 -12.93
N ALA A 90 -0.56 -0.67 -11.95
CA ALA A 90 0.20 0.55 -12.21
C ALA A 90 1.61 0.24 -12.73
N ALA A 91 2.31 -0.73 -12.15
CA ALA A 91 3.63 -1.15 -12.62
C ALA A 91 3.59 -1.67 -14.07
N SER A 92 2.52 -2.35 -14.46
CA SER A 92 2.32 -2.81 -15.83
C SER A 92 2.15 -1.66 -16.84
N LYS A 93 1.70 -0.47 -16.40
CA LYS A 93 1.63 0.75 -17.24
C LYS A 93 3.00 1.38 -17.50
N PHE A 94 3.99 1.09 -16.66
CA PHE A 94 5.36 1.60 -16.75
C PHE A 94 6.36 0.60 -17.38
N LYS A 95 5.90 -0.60 -17.76
CA LYS A 95 6.70 -1.61 -18.47
C LYS A 95 6.58 -1.40 -19.99
#